data_AF-A0A963BI84-F1
#
_entry.id   AF-A0A963BI84-F1
#
_cell.length_a   1.000
_cell.length_b   1.000
_cell.length_c   1.000
_cell.angle_alpha   90.00
_cell.angle_beta   90.00
_cell.angle_gamma   90.00
#
_symmetry.space_group_name_H-M   'P 1'
#
loop_
_entity.id
_entity.type
_entity.pdbx_description
1 polymer ?
#
loop_
_entity_poly.entity_id
_entity_poly.type
_entity_poly.pdbx_seq_one_letter_code
_entity_poly.pdbx_strand_id
1 'polypeptide(L)'
;DIAKGRGGDHSELGARDAEEFCIQHGLSPWDTRLVSWLVRNHLTMSVTAQRKDIGDPQVIHEFAAQVDNPIRLDYLYMLTCADIRGTSPKLWNSFRDSLLKELYFATRKALRRGLRNPLAAEEHKAGIQGEARELLHKAGFDDRQIDTVWKNMGDDYFLRYSPDEIGWHTQSLVGTDDADLPLVLVRRETQRGGSEVFVYAADQVHLFAKVASILDRLGLNVLDARISTSLDGHNLESFLVLEDAGVIIDANYRAMEIVDELRRVLRDPNSEPVNVSRRQPRQHKHFPISTRIDFYPDESHNRTVLELITADRPGLLSSVAQVFSGCAVAVSDAKIATFGTRAEDIFYLTDISGNPLSTEQQMRCLREGLLEALNSRH
;
A
#
# COMPACT_ATOMS: atom_id res chain seq x y z
N ASP A 1 -7.49 3.85 25.13
CA ASP A 1 -8.85 4.23 24.72
C ASP A 1 -9.86 4.24 25.85
N ILE A 2 -9.80 5.27 26.70
CA ILE A 2 -10.66 5.37 27.90
C ILE A 2 -12.10 5.79 27.59
N ALA A 3 -12.34 6.45 26.45
CA ALA A 3 -13.65 6.99 26.07
C ALA A 3 -14.38 6.20 24.96
N LYS A 4 -13.92 4.98 24.63
CA LYS A 4 -14.59 4.12 23.64
C LYS A 4 -16.05 3.85 24.05
N GLY A 5 -16.97 3.96 23.09
CA GLY A 5 -18.40 3.69 23.30
C GLY A 5 -19.21 4.83 23.91
N ARG A 6 -18.61 6.01 24.19
CA ARG A 6 -19.30 7.17 24.78
C ARG A 6 -20.03 8.07 23.76
N GLY A 7 -19.95 7.76 22.46
CA GLY A 7 -20.44 8.61 21.37
C GLY A 7 -19.52 9.81 21.08
N GLY A 8 -19.46 10.27 19.83
CA GLY A 8 -18.47 11.28 19.39
C GLY A 8 -17.06 10.69 19.17
N ASP A 9 -16.06 11.56 18.97
CA ASP A 9 -14.66 11.12 18.80
C ASP A 9 -14.06 10.72 20.16
N HIS A 10 -13.85 9.42 20.34
CA HIS A 10 -13.27 8.85 21.55
C HIS A 10 -11.85 9.34 21.84
N SER A 11 -11.08 9.75 20.83
CA SER A 11 -9.73 10.27 21.01
C SER A 11 -9.78 11.66 21.66
N GLU A 12 -10.72 12.51 21.22
CA GLU A 12 -10.91 13.84 21.80
C GLU A 12 -11.48 13.78 23.22
N LEU A 13 -12.48 12.93 23.44
CA LEU A 13 -13.04 12.73 24.78
C LEU A 13 -12.01 12.13 25.74
N GLY A 14 -11.27 11.11 25.29
CA GLY A 14 -10.22 10.49 26.09
C GLY A 14 -9.08 11.45 26.43
N ALA A 15 -8.75 12.38 25.54
CA ALA A 15 -7.72 13.39 25.79
C ALA A 15 -8.10 14.36 26.91
N ARG A 16 -9.39 14.72 27.02
CA ARG A 16 -9.92 15.53 28.12
C ARG A 16 -9.88 14.78 29.44
N ASP A 17 -10.36 13.53 29.44
CA ASP A 17 -10.32 12.67 30.63
C ASP A 17 -8.86 12.48 31.13
N ALA A 18 -7.93 12.28 30.20
CA ALA A 18 -6.51 12.10 30.52
C ALA A 18 -5.86 13.38 31.06
N GLU A 19 -6.22 14.55 30.53
CA GLU A 19 -5.75 15.84 31.04
C GLU A 19 -6.21 16.07 32.48
N GLU A 20 -7.51 15.86 32.75
CA GLU A 20 -8.07 16.00 34.10
C GLU A 20 -7.42 15.03 35.09
N PHE A 21 -7.23 13.77 34.67
CA PHE A 21 -6.52 12.77 35.48
C PHE A 21 -5.11 13.25 35.83
N CYS A 22 -4.34 13.74 34.86
CA CYS A 22 -2.96 14.18 35.10
C CYS A 22 -2.90 15.38 36.08
N ILE A 23 -3.83 16.34 35.95
CA ILE A 23 -3.94 17.49 36.85
C ILE A 23 -4.25 17.03 38.28
N GLN A 24 -5.21 16.12 38.46
CA GLN A 24 -5.59 15.61 39.77
C GLN A 24 -4.46 14.83 40.47
N HIS A 25 -3.55 14.23 39.69
CA HIS A 25 -2.41 13.46 40.20
C HIS A 25 -1.12 14.29 40.33
N GLY A 26 -1.18 15.60 40.14
CA GLY A 26 -0.05 16.51 40.35
C GLY A 26 1.06 16.39 39.29
N LEU A 27 0.74 15.90 38.08
CA LEU A 27 1.70 15.89 36.97
C LEU A 27 2.00 17.32 36.51
N SER A 28 3.21 17.51 35.96
CA SER A 28 3.61 18.81 35.44
C SER A 28 2.72 19.25 34.27
N PRO A 29 2.54 20.56 34.02
CA PRO A 29 1.78 21.03 32.87
C PRO A 29 2.34 20.52 31.53
N TRP A 30 3.64 20.23 31.47
CA TRP A 30 4.26 19.67 30.27
C TRP A 30 3.85 18.21 30.06
N ASP A 31 3.96 17.37 31.09
CA ASP A 31 3.57 15.95 31.02
C ASP A 31 2.08 15.80 30.74
N THR A 32 1.24 16.58 31.42
CA THR A 32 -0.22 16.62 31.21
C THR A 32 -0.57 16.88 29.76
N ARG A 33 0.06 17.90 29.14
CA ARG A 33 -0.16 18.20 27.71
C ARG A 33 0.34 17.10 26.79
N LEU A 34 1.46 16.46 27.12
CA LEU A 34 1.99 15.36 26.33
C LEU A 34 1.07 14.14 26.38
N VAL A 35 0.62 13.72 27.56
CA VAL A 35 -0.29 12.59 27.75
C VAL A 35 -1.62 12.85 27.03
N SER A 36 -2.23 14.02 27.23
CA SER A 36 -3.47 14.40 26.55
C SER A 36 -3.29 14.39 25.03
N TRP A 37 -2.18 14.93 24.52
CA TRP A 37 -1.86 14.91 23.09
C TRP A 37 -1.69 13.49 22.54
N LEU A 38 -1.01 12.61 23.27
CA LEU A 38 -0.84 11.21 22.88
C LEU A 38 -2.17 10.47 22.81
N VAL A 39 -3.03 10.64 23.81
CA VAL A 39 -4.38 10.06 23.80
C VAL A 39 -5.21 10.62 22.64
N ARG A 40 -5.06 11.91 22.31
CA ARG A 40 -5.77 12.50 21.16
C ARG A 40 -5.30 11.92 19.82
N ASN A 41 -4.01 11.63 19.67
CA ASN A 41 -3.41 11.27 18.38
C ASN A 41 -3.02 9.78 18.29
N HIS A 42 -3.46 8.93 19.24
CA HIS A 42 -2.99 7.54 19.34
C HIS A 42 -3.25 6.69 18.08
N LEU A 43 -4.29 7.01 17.29
CA LEU A 43 -4.57 6.36 16.00
C LEU A 43 -3.81 6.96 14.83
N THR A 44 -3.35 8.21 14.94
CA THR A 44 -2.82 8.99 13.80
C THR A 44 -1.71 8.24 13.09
N MET A 45 -0.74 7.70 13.82
CA MET A 45 0.37 6.98 13.21
C MET A 45 -0.06 5.70 12.51
N SER A 46 -0.91 4.88 13.14
CA SER A 46 -1.39 3.63 12.54
C SER A 46 -2.24 3.90 11.30
N VAL A 47 -3.12 4.91 11.36
CA VAL A 47 -3.98 5.31 10.23
C VAL A 47 -3.13 5.83 9.08
N THR A 48 -2.20 6.76 9.34
CA THR A 48 -1.31 7.29 8.29
C THR A 48 -0.49 6.18 7.65
N ALA A 49 0.15 5.32 8.45
CA ALA A 49 1.02 4.26 7.94
C ALA A 49 0.26 3.21 7.10
N GLN A 50 -1.00 2.94 7.42
CA GLN A 50 -1.78 1.90 6.74
C GLN A 50 -2.61 2.43 5.57
N ARG A 51 -3.01 3.70 5.62
CA ARG A 51 -4.04 4.25 4.72
C ARG A 51 -3.54 5.34 3.78
N LYS A 52 -2.33 5.84 3.97
CA LYS A 52 -1.70 6.81 3.07
C LYS A 52 -0.46 6.18 2.42
N ASP A 53 -0.05 6.75 1.30
CA ASP A 53 1.24 6.44 0.68
C ASP A 53 2.37 7.11 1.47
N ILE A 54 3.04 6.34 2.34
CA ILE A 54 4.14 6.86 3.18
C ILE A 54 5.46 7.02 2.42
N GLY A 55 5.52 6.63 1.14
CA GLY A 55 6.60 6.99 0.23
C GLY A 55 6.52 8.44 -0.23
N ASP A 56 5.31 9.02 -0.25
CA ASP A 56 5.10 10.40 -0.70
C ASP A 56 5.67 11.43 0.31
N PRO A 57 6.61 12.30 -0.12
CA PRO A 57 7.15 13.37 0.71
C PRO A 57 6.09 14.32 1.28
N GLN A 58 4.97 14.54 0.59
CA GLN A 58 3.89 15.41 1.05
C GLN A 58 3.13 14.76 2.22
N VAL A 59 2.78 13.46 2.13
CA VAL A 59 2.23 12.71 3.27
C VAL A 59 3.17 12.75 4.48
N ILE A 60 4.48 12.56 4.27
CA ILE A 60 5.48 12.66 5.33
C ILE A 60 5.50 14.07 5.94
N HIS A 61 5.44 15.11 5.10
CA HIS A 61 5.42 16.50 5.55
C HIS A 61 4.18 16.82 6.40
N GLU A 62 2.98 16.42 5.95
CA GLU A 62 1.73 16.61 6.68
C GLU A 62 1.75 15.93 8.05
N PHE A 63 2.19 14.68 8.09
CA PHE A 63 2.31 13.93 9.33
C PHE A 63 3.35 14.56 10.26
N ALA A 64 4.51 14.98 9.72
CA ALA A 64 5.53 15.68 10.49
C ALA A 64 5.03 17.01 11.07
N ALA A 65 4.22 17.76 10.32
CA ALA A 65 3.60 18.99 10.79
C ALA A 65 2.59 18.73 11.92
N GLN A 66 1.84 17.64 11.85
CA GLN A 66 0.91 17.23 12.91
C GLN A 66 1.64 16.76 14.18
N VAL A 67 2.72 15.99 14.02
CA VAL A 67 3.53 15.48 15.14
C VAL A 67 4.38 16.58 15.77
N ASP A 68 4.75 17.60 15.00
CA ASP A 68 5.43 18.85 15.37
C ASP A 68 6.90 18.69 15.81
N ASN A 69 7.23 17.72 16.65
CA ASN A 69 8.60 17.56 17.17
C ASN A 69 9.02 16.10 17.44
N PRO A 70 10.34 15.82 17.51
CA PRO A 70 10.85 14.46 17.66
C PRO A 70 10.41 13.75 18.96
N ILE A 71 10.18 14.48 20.05
CA ILE A 71 9.74 13.89 21.32
C ILE A 71 8.35 13.29 21.15
N ARG A 72 7.42 14.05 20.58
CA ARG A 72 6.07 13.55 20.27
C ARG A 72 6.09 12.36 19.31
N LEU A 73 6.98 12.39 18.31
CA LEU A 73 7.16 11.28 17.38
C LEU A 73 7.60 10.00 18.09
N ASP A 74 8.60 10.09 18.97
CA ASP A 74 9.13 8.93 19.72
C ASP A 74 8.05 8.32 20.61
N TYR A 75 7.30 9.14 21.36
CA TYR A 75 6.22 8.66 22.22
C TYR A 75 5.05 8.08 21.41
N LEU A 76 4.66 8.72 20.30
CA LEU A 76 3.57 8.23 19.47
C LEU A 76 3.91 6.88 18.85
N TYR A 77 5.13 6.72 18.32
CA TYR A 77 5.59 5.44 17.77
C TYR A 77 5.56 4.32 18.80
N MET A 78 6.10 4.57 19.99
CA MET A 78 6.12 3.56 21.06
C MET A 78 4.70 3.22 21.54
N LEU A 79 3.82 4.21 21.68
CA LEU A 79 2.42 4.00 22.03
C LEU A 79 1.69 3.16 20.98
N THR A 80 1.85 3.50 19.70
CA THR A 80 1.22 2.76 18.59
C THR A 80 1.72 1.31 18.53
N CYS A 81 3.02 1.07 18.72
CA CYS A 81 3.56 -0.28 18.78
C CYS A 81 2.98 -1.07 19.96
N ALA A 82 2.87 -0.45 21.14
CA ALA A 82 2.30 -1.07 22.33
C ALA A 82 0.81 -1.39 22.15
N ASP A 83 0.04 -0.48 21.53
CA ASP A 83 -1.40 -0.65 21.30
C ASP A 83 -1.70 -1.79 20.31
N ILE A 84 -1.02 -1.81 19.15
CA ILE A 84 -1.21 -2.88 18.16
C ILE A 84 -0.84 -4.24 18.75
N ARG A 85 0.27 -4.33 19.50
CA ARG A 85 0.69 -5.58 20.14
C ARG A 85 -0.23 -5.99 21.29
N GLY A 86 -0.81 -5.02 21.99
CA GLY A 86 -1.73 -5.24 23.12
C GLY A 86 -3.14 -5.67 22.70
N THR A 87 -3.58 -5.32 21.49
CA THR A 87 -4.94 -5.63 21.00
C THR A 87 -5.08 -7.04 20.44
N SER A 88 -4.13 -7.52 19.63
CA SER A 88 -4.15 -8.90 19.12
C SER A 88 -2.77 -9.35 18.61
N PRO A 89 -2.29 -10.55 18.99
CA PRO A 89 -1.04 -11.10 18.46
C PRO A 89 -1.04 -11.27 16.94
N LYS A 90 -2.22 -11.43 16.32
CA LYS A 90 -2.34 -11.58 14.85
C LYS A 90 -2.21 -10.27 14.09
N LEU A 91 -2.37 -9.13 14.79
CA LEU A 91 -2.29 -7.81 14.16
C LEU A 91 -0.83 -7.32 14.06
N TRP A 92 0.13 -7.93 14.72
CA TRP A 92 1.53 -7.53 14.57
C TRP A 92 2.26 -8.48 13.61
N ASN A 93 2.77 -7.97 12.50
CA ASN A 93 3.56 -8.71 11.52
C ASN A 93 4.72 -7.85 10.97
N SER A 94 5.61 -8.45 10.19
CA SER A 94 6.77 -7.78 9.60
C SER A 94 6.38 -6.57 8.73
N PHE A 95 5.28 -6.68 7.99
CA PHE A 95 4.77 -5.58 7.16
C PHE A 95 4.38 -4.37 8.01
N ARG A 96 3.56 -4.54 9.04
CA ARG A 96 3.14 -3.44 9.92
C ARG A 96 4.31 -2.83 10.67
N ASP A 97 5.25 -3.66 11.12
CA ASP A 97 6.49 -3.16 11.71
C ASP A 97 7.28 -2.28 10.72
N SER A 98 7.40 -2.71 9.46
CA SER A 98 8.08 -1.94 8.42
C SER A 98 7.39 -0.60 8.11
N LEU A 99 6.06 -0.58 7.95
CA LEU A 99 5.30 0.65 7.68
C LEU A 99 5.49 1.69 8.80
N LEU A 100 5.42 1.24 10.06
CA LEU A 100 5.59 2.14 11.20
C LEU A 100 7.02 2.66 11.29
N LYS A 101 8.03 1.81 11.01
CA LYS A 101 9.44 2.21 10.99
C LYS A 101 9.72 3.19 9.85
N GLU A 102 9.22 2.92 8.65
CA GLU A 102 9.38 3.78 7.48
C GLU A 102 8.82 5.18 7.75
N LEU A 103 7.55 5.27 8.20
CA LEU A 103 6.93 6.53 8.56
C LEU A 103 7.71 7.25 9.67
N TYR A 104 8.14 6.53 10.71
CA TYR A 104 8.94 7.08 11.80
C TYR A 104 10.26 7.69 11.30
N PHE A 105 11.06 6.94 10.55
CA PHE A 105 12.38 7.40 10.11
C PHE A 105 12.28 8.52 9.07
N ALA A 106 11.34 8.43 8.14
CA ALA A 106 11.08 9.49 7.16
C ALA A 106 10.66 10.80 7.86
N THR A 107 9.74 10.71 8.82
CA THR A 107 9.27 11.86 9.61
C THR A 107 10.39 12.45 10.47
N ARG A 108 11.20 11.60 11.11
CA ARG A 108 12.35 12.04 11.91
C ARG A 108 13.38 12.78 11.05
N LYS A 109 13.62 12.33 9.81
CA LYS A 109 14.48 13.01 8.83
C LYS A 109 13.90 14.37 8.45
N ALA A 110 12.60 14.45 8.16
CA ALA A 110 11.90 15.70 7.85
C ALA A 110 11.97 16.72 8.99
N LEU A 111 11.68 16.30 10.23
CA LEU A 111 11.75 17.16 11.41
C LEU A 111 13.16 17.70 11.68
N ARG A 112 14.21 16.88 11.47
CA ARG A 112 15.61 17.31 11.62
C ARG A 112 16.04 18.33 10.56
N ARG A 113 15.58 18.17 9.32
CA ARG A 113 15.83 19.14 8.22
C ARG A 113 15.07 20.45 8.43
N GLY A 114 13.93 20.38 9.11
CA GLY A 114 13.00 21.48 9.29
C GLY A 114 11.96 21.53 8.18
N LEU A 115 10.71 21.76 8.54
CA LEU A 115 9.55 21.68 7.65
C LEU A 115 9.47 22.79 6.59
N ARG A 116 10.33 23.82 6.68
CA ARG A 116 10.35 24.94 5.72
C ARG A 116 11.04 24.62 4.39
N ASN A 117 11.65 23.44 4.27
CA ASN A 117 12.38 23.04 3.07
C ASN A 117 11.90 21.65 2.61
N PRO A 118 10.66 21.53 2.09
CA PRO A 118 10.24 20.31 1.42
C PRO A 118 11.19 20.03 0.26
N LEU A 119 11.66 18.78 0.13
CA LEU A 119 12.42 18.36 -1.06
C LEU A 119 11.54 18.60 -2.28
N ALA A 120 12.05 19.30 -3.29
CA ALA A 120 11.41 19.27 -4.60
C ALA A 120 11.44 17.83 -5.12
N ALA A 121 10.36 17.38 -5.77
CA ALA A 121 10.25 16.01 -6.30
C ALA A 121 11.48 15.62 -7.15
N GLU A 122 12.02 16.57 -7.92
CA GLU A 122 13.25 16.35 -8.72
C GLU A 122 14.51 16.09 -7.88
N GLU A 123 14.69 16.79 -6.75
CA GLU A 123 15.84 16.52 -5.86
C GLU A 123 15.71 15.13 -5.23
N HIS A 124 14.48 14.73 -4.89
CA HIS A 124 14.22 13.41 -4.34
C HIS A 124 14.50 12.31 -5.36
N LYS A 125 13.94 12.45 -6.57
CA LYS A 125 14.17 11.55 -7.72
C LYS A 125 15.66 11.40 -8.01
N ALA A 126 16.40 12.50 -8.11
CA ALA A 126 17.84 12.47 -8.37
C ALA A 126 18.62 11.74 -7.26
N GLY A 127 18.22 11.90 -6.00
CA GLY A 127 18.78 11.15 -4.88
C GLY A 127 18.54 9.65 -5.00
N ILE A 128 17.29 9.24 -5.26
CA ILE A 128 16.90 7.83 -5.43
C ILE A 128 17.68 7.20 -6.60
N GLN A 129 17.75 7.88 -7.75
CA GLN A 129 18.51 7.44 -8.91
C GLN A 129 20.01 7.34 -8.60
N GLY A 130 20.58 8.28 -7.84
CA GLY A 130 21.98 8.23 -7.41
C GLY A 130 22.27 6.99 -6.57
N GLU A 131 21.47 6.75 -5.53
CA GLU A 131 21.62 5.60 -4.63
C GLU A 131 21.42 4.27 -5.38
N ALA A 132 20.42 4.18 -6.26
CA ALA A 132 20.17 2.97 -7.05
C ALA A 132 21.32 2.68 -8.03
N ARG A 133 21.86 3.73 -8.66
CA ARG A 133 23.01 3.62 -9.57
C ARG A 133 24.26 3.12 -8.83
N GLU A 134 24.51 3.60 -7.61
CA GLU A 134 25.60 3.08 -6.77
C GLU A 134 25.45 1.59 -6.45
N LEU A 135 24.23 1.13 -6.15
CA LEU A 135 23.95 -0.28 -5.91
C LEU A 135 24.17 -1.13 -7.17
N LEU A 136 23.74 -0.64 -8.33
CA LEU A 136 23.90 -1.31 -9.62
C LEU A 136 25.36 -1.40 -10.06
N HIS A 137 26.15 -0.35 -9.87
CA HIS A 137 27.59 -0.40 -10.12
C HIS A 137 28.31 -1.42 -9.23
N LYS A 138 27.93 -1.52 -7.95
CA LYS A 138 28.46 -2.56 -7.05
C LYS A 138 28.09 -3.97 -7.51
N ALA A 139 26.94 -4.12 -8.18
CA ALA A 139 26.50 -5.38 -8.79
C ALA A 139 27.14 -5.65 -10.18
N GLY A 140 27.98 -4.73 -10.69
CA GLY A 140 28.74 -4.90 -11.93
C GLY A 140 28.08 -4.36 -13.20
N PHE A 141 27.02 -3.55 -13.07
CA PHE A 141 26.34 -2.93 -14.22
C PHE A 141 26.96 -1.58 -14.56
N ASP A 142 27.12 -1.32 -15.86
CA ASP A 142 27.60 -0.03 -16.37
C ASP A 142 26.46 0.96 -16.62
N ASP A 143 26.80 2.25 -16.78
CA ASP A 143 25.80 3.31 -17.00
C ASP A 143 24.95 3.07 -18.26
N ARG A 144 25.50 2.45 -19.32
CA ARG A 144 24.75 2.22 -20.55
C ARG A 144 23.65 1.19 -20.34
N GLN A 145 23.95 0.11 -19.60
CA GLN A 145 22.97 -0.90 -19.24
C GLN A 145 21.86 -0.31 -18.38
N ILE A 146 22.23 0.50 -17.38
CA ILE A 146 21.30 1.16 -16.46
C ILE A 146 20.39 2.13 -17.22
N ASP A 147 20.98 3.04 -18.00
CA ASP A 147 20.25 4.08 -18.73
C ASP A 147 19.33 3.49 -19.81
N THR A 148 19.68 2.33 -20.38
CA THR A 148 18.83 1.61 -21.35
C THR A 148 17.50 1.19 -20.74
N VAL A 149 17.49 0.75 -19.48
CA VAL A 149 16.26 0.41 -18.76
C VAL A 149 15.56 1.69 -18.29
N TRP A 150 16.31 2.61 -17.67
CA TRP A 150 15.73 3.76 -16.99
C TRP A 150 15.08 4.79 -17.91
N LYS A 151 15.55 4.92 -19.15
CA LYS A 151 14.96 5.83 -20.15
C LYS A 151 13.47 5.59 -20.41
N ASN A 152 12.99 4.36 -20.19
CA ASN A 152 11.61 3.98 -20.47
C ASN A 152 10.73 3.94 -19.20
N MET A 153 11.30 4.05 -17.99
CA MET A 153 10.53 3.86 -16.75
C MET A 153 9.59 5.02 -16.38
N GLY A 154 9.90 6.22 -16.87
CA GLY A 154 9.19 7.44 -16.46
C GLY A 154 9.56 7.91 -15.05
N ASP A 155 9.17 9.14 -14.71
CA ASP A 155 9.56 9.78 -13.45
C ASP A 155 8.84 9.20 -12.23
N ASP A 156 7.56 8.85 -12.40
CA ASP A 156 6.70 8.30 -11.33
C ASP A 156 7.28 6.99 -10.75
N TYR A 157 7.92 6.17 -11.57
CA TYR A 157 8.65 4.97 -11.13
C TYR A 157 9.71 5.30 -10.06
N PHE A 158 10.55 6.30 -10.29
CA PHE A 158 11.63 6.67 -9.37
C PHE A 158 11.14 7.35 -8.08
N LEU A 159 9.90 7.84 -8.08
CA LEU A 159 9.28 8.41 -6.88
C LEU A 159 8.58 7.35 -6.03
N ARG A 160 8.19 6.21 -6.62
CA ARG A 160 7.43 5.16 -5.93
C ARG A 160 8.25 3.99 -5.41
N TYR A 161 9.41 3.73 -6.03
CA TYR A 161 10.25 2.59 -5.68
C TYR A 161 11.52 3.03 -4.93
N SER A 162 11.94 2.23 -3.95
CA SER A 162 13.18 2.45 -3.23
C SER A 162 14.40 2.23 -4.14
N PRO A 163 15.59 2.75 -3.78
CA PRO A 163 16.81 2.49 -4.53
C PRO A 163 17.13 0.99 -4.67
N ASP A 164 16.74 0.19 -3.67
CA ASP A 164 17.00 -1.25 -3.66
C ASP A 164 16.01 -2.04 -4.52
N GLU A 165 14.74 -1.62 -4.56
CA GLU A 165 13.72 -2.12 -5.51
C GLU A 165 14.12 -1.79 -6.95
N ILE A 166 14.52 -0.54 -7.23
CA ILE A 166 14.98 -0.10 -8.55
C ILE A 166 16.21 -0.91 -8.98
N GLY A 167 17.16 -1.12 -8.07
CA GLY A 167 18.33 -1.96 -8.34
C GLY A 167 17.94 -3.39 -8.70
N TRP A 168 17.00 -4.00 -7.98
CA TRP A 168 16.52 -5.36 -8.24
C TRP A 168 15.77 -5.50 -9.57
N HIS A 169 14.87 -4.56 -9.88
CA HIS A 169 14.16 -4.50 -11.15
C HIS A 169 15.13 -4.33 -12.32
N THR A 170 16.05 -3.37 -12.21
CA THR A 170 17.01 -3.04 -13.28
C THR A 170 17.91 -4.23 -13.60
N GLN A 171 18.42 -4.93 -12.57
CA GLN A 171 19.24 -6.14 -12.76
C GLN A 171 18.55 -7.21 -13.60
N SER A 172 17.22 -7.34 -13.45
CA SER A 172 16.45 -8.36 -14.14
C SER A 172 16.00 -7.92 -15.53
N LEU A 173 15.85 -6.62 -15.76
CA LEU A 173 15.39 -6.04 -17.03
C LEU A 173 16.53 -5.79 -18.02
N VAL A 174 17.77 -5.64 -17.56
CA VAL A 174 18.93 -5.51 -18.45
C VAL A 174 19.04 -6.73 -19.35
N GLY A 175 18.92 -6.51 -20.66
CA GLY A 175 19.01 -7.57 -21.68
C GLY A 175 17.73 -8.42 -21.83
N THR A 176 16.62 -8.02 -21.22
CA THR A 176 15.29 -8.60 -21.50
C THR A 176 14.69 -7.92 -22.72
N ASP A 177 14.27 -8.70 -23.71
CA ASP A 177 13.54 -8.21 -24.89
C ASP A 177 12.04 -8.59 -24.81
N ASP A 178 11.20 -8.01 -25.66
CA ASP A 178 9.75 -8.28 -25.71
C ASP A 178 9.40 -9.77 -25.82
N ALA A 179 10.27 -10.58 -26.45
CA ALA A 179 10.10 -12.02 -26.62
C ALA A 179 10.23 -12.81 -25.30
N ASP A 180 10.86 -12.24 -24.29
CA ASP A 180 11.05 -12.84 -22.96
C ASP A 180 9.89 -12.51 -22.00
N LEU A 181 8.98 -11.63 -22.41
CA LEU A 181 7.84 -11.21 -21.61
C LEU A 181 6.72 -12.28 -21.58
N PRO A 182 5.95 -12.38 -20.49
CA PRO A 182 6.03 -11.58 -19.26
C PRO A 182 7.19 -11.99 -18.34
N LEU A 183 7.89 -10.98 -17.82
CA LEU A 183 8.88 -11.15 -16.75
C LEU A 183 8.15 -11.16 -15.40
N VAL A 184 8.32 -12.23 -14.65
CA VAL A 184 7.78 -12.37 -13.30
C VAL A 184 8.92 -12.67 -12.35
N LEU A 185 9.04 -11.87 -11.30
CA LEU A 185 10.07 -12.01 -10.28
C LEU A 185 9.41 -12.14 -8.91
N VAL A 186 10.04 -12.93 -8.04
CA VAL A 186 9.65 -13.03 -6.63
C VAL A 186 10.85 -12.74 -5.76
N ARG A 187 10.76 -11.68 -4.98
CA ARG A 187 11.74 -11.34 -3.95
C ARG A 187 11.21 -11.78 -2.59
N ARG A 188 11.98 -12.64 -1.92
CA ARG A 188 11.56 -13.31 -0.69
C ARG A 188 11.43 -12.35 0.49
N GLU A 189 12.38 -11.43 0.65
CA GLU A 189 12.39 -10.46 1.73
C GLU A 189 12.69 -9.06 1.19
N THR A 190 11.84 -8.11 1.58
CA THR A 190 11.98 -6.69 1.25
C THR A 190 12.13 -5.86 2.52
N GLN A 191 12.61 -4.64 2.36
CA GLN A 191 12.64 -3.66 3.45
C GLN A 191 11.23 -3.25 3.91
N ARG A 192 10.21 -3.53 3.07
CA ARG A 192 8.79 -3.31 3.31
C ARG A 192 8.12 -4.47 4.07
N GLY A 193 8.91 -5.37 4.66
CA GLY A 193 8.41 -6.37 5.62
C GLY A 193 7.52 -7.45 5.01
N GLY A 194 7.68 -7.75 3.72
CA GLY A 194 6.95 -8.80 3.01
C GLY A 194 7.80 -9.44 1.91
N SER A 195 7.21 -10.38 1.20
CA SER A 195 7.73 -10.80 -0.10
C SER A 195 7.13 -9.93 -1.18
N GLU A 196 7.87 -9.69 -2.25
CA GLU A 196 7.41 -8.87 -3.38
C GLU A 196 7.31 -9.73 -4.63
N VAL A 197 6.18 -9.65 -5.30
CA VAL A 197 5.95 -10.24 -6.62
C VAL A 197 5.91 -9.11 -7.62
N PHE A 198 6.89 -9.09 -8.53
CA PHE A 198 6.98 -8.08 -9.58
C PHE A 198 6.64 -8.69 -10.93
N VAL A 199 5.75 -8.02 -11.67
CA VAL A 199 5.32 -8.41 -13.01
C VAL A 199 5.65 -7.26 -13.95
N TYR A 200 6.42 -7.56 -14.99
CA TYR A 200 6.66 -6.69 -16.13
C TYR A 200 6.14 -7.37 -17.39
N ALA A 201 5.14 -6.77 -18.02
CA ALA A 201 4.44 -7.36 -19.15
C ALA A 201 3.92 -6.26 -20.10
N ALA A 202 3.72 -6.62 -21.36
CA ALA A 202 3.00 -5.74 -22.30
C ALA A 202 1.60 -5.42 -21.77
N ASP A 203 1.08 -4.25 -22.14
CA ASP A 203 -0.27 -3.87 -21.74
C ASP A 203 -1.30 -4.89 -22.22
N GLN A 204 -2.15 -5.33 -21.29
CA GLN A 204 -3.15 -6.36 -21.54
C GLN A 204 -4.39 -6.12 -20.69
N VAL A 205 -5.54 -6.45 -21.26
CA VAL A 205 -6.84 -6.31 -20.60
C VAL A 205 -6.81 -7.11 -19.29
N HIS A 206 -7.25 -6.48 -18.20
CA HIS A 206 -7.39 -7.10 -16.88
C HIS A 206 -6.08 -7.59 -16.22
N LEU A 207 -4.88 -7.12 -16.59
CA LEU A 207 -3.60 -7.59 -16.01
C LEU A 207 -3.64 -7.67 -14.48
N PHE A 208 -3.90 -6.53 -13.82
CA PHE A 208 -4.03 -6.44 -12.37
C PHE A 208 -5.02 -7.47 -11.78
N ALA A 209 -6.18 -7.65 -12.42
CA ALA A 209 -7.18 -8.61 -11.96
C ALA A 209 -6.73 -10.07 -12.13
N LYS A 210 -5.98 -10.38 -13.19
CA LYS A 210 -5.40 -11.71 -13.42
C LYS A 210 -4.35 -12.02 -12.36
N VAL A 211 -3.41 -11.11 -12.13
CA VAL A 211 -2.35 -11.29 -11.11
C VAL A 211 -2.98 -11.45 -9.73
N ALA A 212 -3.89 -10.56 -9.34
CA ALA A 212 -4.61 -10.65 -8.06
C ALA A 212 -5.35 -11.99 -7.88
N SER A 213 -6.00 -12.50 -8.94
CA SER A 213 -6.70 -13.80 -8.88
C SER A 213 -5.75 -14.99 -8.66
N ILE A 214 -4.55 -14.92 -9.23
CA ILE A 214 -3.56 -16.00 -9.14
C ILE A 214 -2.93 -15.99 -7.75
N LEU A 215 -2.53 -14.82 -7.25
CA LEU A 215 -1.98 -14.67 -5.90
C LEU A 215 -2.95 -15.19 -4.84
N ASP A 216 -4.22 -14.79 -4.92
CA ASP A 216 -5.26 -15.24 -3.99
C ASP A 216 -5.55 -16.75 -4.10
N ARG A 217 -5.62 -17.29 -5.32
CA ARG A 217 -5.76 -18.75 -5.52
C ARG A 217 -4.60 -19.52 -4.87
N LEU A 218 -3.37 -19.00 -5.00
CA LEU A 218 -2.18 -19.57 -4.37
C LEU A 218 -2.18 -19.38 -2.83
N GLY A 219 -3.00 -18.49 -2.28
CA GLY A 219 -3.13 -18.25 -0.84
C GLY A 219 -2.19 -17.21 -0.30
N LEU A 220 -1.84 -16.25 -1.16
CA LEU A 220 -1.09 -15.09 -0.78
C LEU A 220 -2.06 -13.95 -0.44
N ASN A 221 -1.81 -13.32 0.69
CA ASN A 221 -2.48 -12.11 1.09
C ASN A 221 -1.74 -10.93 0.50
N VAL A 222 -2.37 -10.23 -0.45
CA VAL A 222 -1.87 -8.96 -0.97
C VAL A 222 -2.08 -7.90 0.10
N LEU A 223 -1.01 -7.14 0.40
CA LEU A 223 -1.00 -6.07 1.39
C LEU A 223 -0.94 -4.70 0.73
N ASP A 224 -0.24 -4.65 -0.40
CA ASP A 224 0.04 -3.44 -1.14
C ASP A 224 0.24 -3.82 -2.61
N ALA A 225 -0.25 -2.99 -3.52
CA ALA A 225 0.06 -3.10 -4.93
C ALA A 225 0.40 -1.74 -5.53
N ARG A 226 1.48 -1.68 -6.30
CA ARG A 226 1.90 -0.51 -7.08
C ARG A 226 1.81 -0.86 -8.55
N ILE A 227 1.11 -0.03 -9.31
CA ILE A 227 0.87 -0.23 -10.74
C ILE A 227 1.33 1.03 -11.46
N SER A 228 2.20 0.86 -12.45
CA SER A 228 2.68 1.94 -13.29
C SER A 228 2.88 1.45 -14.71
N THR A 229 2.72 2.35 -15.68
CA THR A 229 2.97 2.05 -17.09
C THR A 229 4.24 2.77 -17.52
N SER A 230 5.17 2.04 -18.13
CA SER A 230 6.39 2.60 -18.72
C SER A 230 6.08 3.41 -19.98
N LEU A 231 7.02 4.27 -20.38
CA LEU A 231 6.93 5.10 -21.57
C LEU A 231 6.89 4.28 -22.88
N ASP A 232 7.35 3.03 -22.84
CA ASP A 232 7.29 2.09 -23.97
C ASP A 232 6.05 1.18 -23.94
N GLY A 233 5.07 1.44 -23.05
CA GLY A 233 3.76 0.77 -23.07
C GLY A 233 3.70 -0.57 -22.34
N HIS A 234 4.66 -0.85 -21.46
CA HIS A 234 4.62 -2.01 -20.58
C HIS A 234 4.05 -1.65 -19.21
N ASN A 235 3.37 -2.60 -18.57
CA ASN A 235 2.92 -2.46 -17.20
C ASN A 235 3.96 -3.05 -16.24
N LEU A 236 4.18 -2.31 -15.16
CA LEU A 236 4.94 -2.71 -13.99
C LEU A 236 3.96 -2.84 -12.83
N GLU A 237 3.75 -4.06 -12.37
CA GLU A 237 2.92 -4.33 -11.19
C GLU A 237 3.78 -4.98 -10.10
N SER A 238 3.96 -4.27 -8.98
CA SER A 238 4.59 -4.81 -7.78
C SER A 238 3.52 -5.09 -6.73
N PHE A 239 3.52 -6.30 -6.19
CA PHE A 239 2.62 -6.74 -5.13
C PHE A 239 3.43 -7.15 -3.92
N LEU A 240 3.19 -6.48 -2.78
CA LEU A 240 3.71 -6.94 -1.51
C LEU A 240 2.73 -7.97 -0.92
N VAL A 241 3.25 -9.16 -0.63
CA VAL A 241 2.46 -10.31 -0.20
C VAL A 241 3.03 -11.00 1.03
N LEU A 242 2.14 -11.68 1.75
CA LEU A 242 2.47 -12.65 2.79
C LEU A 242 1.69 -13.95 2.55
N GLU A 243 2.23 -15.07 3.02
CA GLU A 243 1.47 -16.32 3.14
C GLU A 243 0.35 -16.17 4.19
N ASP A 244 -0.64 -17.06 4.19
CA ASP A 244 -1.77 -17.08 5.15
C ASP A 244 -1.36 -17.05 6.63
N ALA A 245 -0.15 -17.53 6.96
CA ALA A 245 0.40 -17.47 8.31
C ALA A 245 0.97 -16.09 8.69
N GLY A 246 0.90 -15.08 7.81
CA GLY A 246 1.48 -13.75 8.01
C GLY A 246 3.01 -13.73 7.92
N VAL A 247 3.59 -14.68 7.19
CA VAL A 247 5.03 -14.84 6.99
C VAL A 247 5.40 -14.63 5.52
N ILE A 248 6.67 -14.32 5.28
CA ILE A 248 7.21 -14.18 3.93
C ILE A 248 7.28 -15.54 3.20
N ILE A 249 7.39 -15.48 1.87
CA ILE A 249 7.72 -16.60 1.00
C ILE A 249 9.20 -16.95 1.22
N ASP A 250 9.45 -17.86 2.16
CA ASP A 250 10.83 -18.23 2.51
C ASP A 250 11.39 -19.38 1.64
N ALA A 251 10.53 -20.20 1.04
CA ALA A 251 10.99 -21.36 0.29
C ALA A 251 11.18 -21.08 -1.21
N ASN A 252 12.34 -21.42 -1.77
CA ASN A 252 12.63 -21.24 -3.20
C ASN A 252 11.62 -21.97 -4.11
N TYR A 253 11.21 -23.20 -3.76
CA TYR A 253 10.22 -23.93 -4.56
C TYR A 253 8.89 -23.20 -4.63
N ARG A 254 8.52 -22.49 -3.56
CA ARG A 254 7.28 -21.73 -3.45
C ARG A 254 7.33 -20.46 -4.30
N ALA A 255 8.46 -19.76 -4.27
CA ALA A 255 8.72 -18.64 -5.18
C ALA A 255 8.65 -19.07 -6.66
N MET A 256 9.27 -20.21 -7.00
CA MET A 256 9.22 -20.76 -8.36
C MET A 256 7.80 -21.14 -8.79
N GLU A 257 7.01 -21.77 -7.92
CA GLU A 257 5.60 -22.08 -8.17
C GLU A 257 4.79 -20.84 -8.54
N ILE A 258 4.99 -19.73 -7.81
CA ILE A 258 4.33 -18.44 -8.08
C ILE A 258 4.74 -17.88 -9.44
N VAL A 259 6.05 -17.88 -9.73
CA VAL A 259 6.60 -17.41 -11.02
C VAL A 259 6.02 -18.22 -12.18
N ASP A 260 6.03 -19.54 -12.08
CA ASP A 260 5.58 -20.45 -13.13
C ASP A 260 4.08 -20.29 -13.39
N GLU A 261 3.27 -20.20 -12.33
CA GLU A 261 1.82 -20.08 -12.49
C GLU A 261 1.40 -18.71 -13.04
N LEU A 262 2.06 -17.62 -12.61
CA LEU A 262 1.83 -16.29 -13.17
C LEU A 262 2.25 -16.25 -14.65
N ARG A 263 3.46 -16.71 -14.99
CA ARG A 263 3.93 -16.76 -16.38
C ARG A 263 3.02 -17.59 -17.26
N ARG A 264 2.54 -18.74 -16.77
CA ARG A 264 1.65 -19.63 -17.53
C ARG A 264 0.35 -18.92 -17.93
N VAL A 265 -0.27 -18.16 -17.01
CA VAL A 265 -1.52 -17.45 -17.30
C VAL A 265 -1.26 -16.20 -18.14
N LEU A 266 -0.25 -15.40 -17.77
CA LEU A 266 0.03 -14.11 -18.42
C LEU A 266 0.62 -14.22 -19.83
N ARG A 267 1.06 -15.41 -20.25
CA ARG A 267 1.47 -15.69 -21.64
C ARG A 267 0.32 -15.68 -22.63
N ASP A 268 -0.91 -15.87 -22.19
CA ASP A 268 -2.11 -15.73 -23.02
C ASP A 268 -2.78 -14.39 -22.69
N PRO A 269 -2.64 -13.35 -23.56
CA PRO A 269 -3.26 -12.06 -23.33
C PRO A 269 -4.79 -12.12 -23.19
N ASN A 270 -5.43 -13.15 -23.75
CA ASN A 270 -6.88 -13.34 -23.71
C ASN A 270 -7.35 -14.20 -22.54
N SER A 271 -6.45 -14.67 -21.67
CA SER A 271 -6.85 -15.46 -20.51
C SER A 271 -7.72 -14.62 -19.56
N GLU A 272 -8.86 -15.14 -19.14
CA GLU A 272 -9.69 -14.47 -18.12
C GLU A 272 -9.11 -14.62 -16.71
N PRO A 273 -9.40 -13.68 -15.78
CA PRO A 273 -9.09 -13.85 -14.36
C PRO A 273 -9.64 -15.17 -13.80
N VAL A 274 -8.89 -15.82 -12.92
CA VAL A 274 -9.27 -17.12 -12.39
C VAL A 274 -10.38 -16.96 -11.35
N ASN A 275 -11.43 -17.77 -11.46
CA ASN A 275 -12.46 -17.84 -10.43
C ASN A 275 -11.89 -18.43 -9.14
N VAL A 276 -11.70 -17.59 -8.11
CA VAL A 276 -11.26 -18.04 -6.80
C VAL A 276 -12.46 -18.55 -6.00
N SER A 277 -12.51 -19.85 -5.77
CA SER A 277 -13.49 -20.48 -4.88
C SER A 277 -12.75 -21.20 -3.75
N ARG A 278 -12.50 -20.50 -2.64
CA ARG A 278 -12.07 -21.11 -1.37
C ARG A 278 -13.24 -21.20 -0.41
N ARG A 279 -13.25 -22.24 0.41
CA ARG A 279 -14.31 -22.47 1.39
C ARG A 279 -14.25 -21.40 2.48
N GLN A 280 -15.21 -20.48 2.49
CA GLN A 280 -15.32 -19.46 3.54
C GLN A 280 -15.41 -20.12 4.93
N PRO A 281 -14.61 -19.68 5.92
CA PRO A 281 -14.77 -20.11 7.30
C PRO A 281 -16.20 -19.82 7.79
N ARG A 282 -16.78 -20.75 8.56
CA ARG A 282 -18.17 -20.61 9.05
C ARG A 282 -18.40 -19.36 9.94
N GLN A 283 -17.34 -18.77 10.46
CA GLN A 283 -17.38 -17.57 11.32
C GLN A 283 -17.81 -16.29 10.58
N HIS A 284 -17.71 -16.25 9.25
CA HIS A 284 -18.17 -15.11 8.43
C HIS A 284 -19.70 -14.97 8.37
N LYS A 285 -20.47 -15.92 8.94
CA LYS A 285 -21.94 -15.90 8.89
C LYS A 285 -22.63 -14.98 9.91
N HIS A 286 -21.90 -14.41 10.87
CA HIS A 286 -22.54 -13.84 12.06
C HIS A 286 -22.65 -12.31 12.13
N PHE A 287 -22.07 -11.53 11.22
CA PHE A 287 -22.36 -10.09 11.11
C PHE A 287 -22.24 -9.63 9.65
N PRO A 288 -23.33 -9.15 9.01
CA PRO A 288 -23.24 -8.60 7.67
C PRO A 288 -22.49 -7.26 7.72
N ILE A 289 -21.31 -7.22 7.12
CA ILE A 289 -20.58 -5.96 6.88
C ILE A 289 -21.15 -5.37 5.59
N SER A 290 -21.87 -4.25 5.71
CA SER A 290 -22.40 -3.55 4.54
C SER A 290 -21.28 -2.93 3.73
N THR A 291 -21.29 -3.18 2.41
CA THR A 291 -20.36 -2.56 1.47
C THR A 291 -20.55 -1.03 1.48
N ARG A 292 -19.47 -0.29 1.74
CA ARG A 292 -19.41 1.18 1.71
C ARG A 292 -18.30 1.61 0.76
N ILE A 293 -18.60 2.60 -0.07
CA ILE A 293 -17.72 3.11 -1.13
C ILE A 293 -17.71 4.63 -1.07
N ASP A 294 -16.58 5.19 -0.67
CA ASP A 294 -16.36 6.63 -0.60
C ASP A 294 -15.25 7.05 -1.58
N PHE A 295 -15.38 8.27 -2.10
CA PHE A 295 -14.42 8.85 -3.05
C PHE A 295 -13.89 10.18 -2.50
N TYR A 296 -12.59 10.39 -2.63
CA TYR A 296 -11.90 11.60 -2.19
C TYR A 296 -10.97 12.13 -3.29
N PRO A 297 -10.85 13.45 -3.47
CA PRO A 297 -9.83 14.00 -4.36
C PRO A 297 -8.44 13.87 -3.72
N ASP A 298 -7.44 13.54 -4.53
CA ASP A 298 -6.02 13.68 -4.19
C ASP A 298 -5.42 14.72 -5.14
N GLU A 299 -5.59 15.99 -4.77
CA GLU A 299 -5.18 17.15 -5.58
C GLU A 299 -3.66 17.20 -5.77
N SER A 300 -2.89 16.75 -4.77
CA SER A 300 -1.42 16.71 -4.81
C SER A 300 -0.88 15.83 -5.94
N HIS A 301 -1.56 14.74 -6.24
CA HIS A 301 -1.13 13.74 -7.24
C HIS A 301 -2.04 13.68 -8.46
N ASN A 302 -2.99 14.62 -8.58
CA ASN A 302 -3.96 14.66 -9.67
C ASN A 302 -4.68 13.31 -9.88
N ARG A 303 -5.17 12.69 -8.79
CA ARG A 303 -5.86 11.39 -8.82
C ARG A 303 -7.08 11.35 -7.89
N THR A 304 -7.83 10.26 -7.93
CA THR A 304 -8.99 10.02 -7.07
C THR A 304 -8.72 8.85 -6.13
N VAL A 305 -9.00 9.02 -4.84
CA VAL A 305 -8.92 7.94 -3.85
C VAL A 305 -10.30 7.30 -3.71
N LEU A 306 -10.38 5.99 -3.85
CA LEU A 306 -11.56 5.18 -3.52
C LEU A 306 -11.28 4.42 -2.23
N GLU A 307 -12.11 4.63 -1.21
CA GLU A 307 -12.15 3.80 -0.01
C GLU A 307 -13.27 2.78 -0.11
N LEU A 308 -12.91 1.50 0.00
CA LEU A 308 -13.84 0.37 -0.02
C LEU A 308 -13.81 -0.34 1.34
N ILE A 309 -14.96 -0.35 2.01
CA ILE A 309 -15.17 -1.16 3.21
C ILE A 309 -16.17 -2.25 2.88
N THR A 310 -15.80 -3.52 3.02
CA THR A 310 -16.70 -4.65 2.72
C THR A 310 -16.34 -5.90 3.52
N ALA A 311 -17.12 -6.97 3.38
CA ALA A 311 -16.79 -8.26 3.94
C ALA A 311 -15.64 -8.90 3.14
N ASP A 312 -14.58 -9.31 3.84
CA ASP A 312 -13.48 -10.01 3.23
C ASP A 312 -13.90 -11.41 2.75
N ARG A 313 -13.43 -11.79 1.56
CA ARG A 313 -13.77 -13.06 0.91
C ARG A 313 -12.74 -13.42 -0.16
N PRO A 314 -12.59 -14.74 -0.47
CA PRO A 314 -11.80 -15.18 -1.60
C PRO A 314 -12.27 -14.49 -2.90
N GLY A 315 -11.33 -14.01 -3.68
CA GLY A 315 -11.50 -13.34 -4.94
C GLY A 315 -11.86 -11.86 -4.83
N LEU A 316 -11.87 -11.26 -3.62
CA LEU A 316 -12.29 -9.87 -3.42
C LEU A 316 -11.50 -8.91 -4.30
N LEU A 317 -10.18 -8.88 -4.17
CA LEU A 317 -9.32 -7.95 -4.93
C LEU A 317 -9.45 -8.14 -6.44
N SER A 318 -9.51 -9.38 -6.92
CA SER A 318 -9.72 -9.65 -8.35
C SER A 318 -11.10 -9.19 -8.84
N SER A 319 -12.15 -9.36 -8.03
CA SER A 319 -13.51 -8.91 -8.37
C SER A 319 -13.57 -7.38 -8.48
N VAL A 320 -12.92 -6.69 -7.55
CA VAL A 320 -12.80 -5.22 -7.54
C VAL A 320 -12.02 -4.74 -8.77
N ALA A 321 -10.87 -5.37 -9.05
CA ALA A 321 -10.05 -5.07 -10.23
C ALA A 321 -10.79 -5.27 -11.56
N GLN A 322 -11.64 -6.30 -11.67
CA GLN A 322 -12.47 -6.52 -12.85
C GLN A 322 -13.48 -5.37 -13.07
N VAL A 323 -14.12 -4.89 -11.99
CA VAL A 323 -15.04 -3.75 -12.07
C VAL A 323 -14.30 -2.49 -12.52
N PHE A 324 -13.11 -2.22 -11.98
CA PHE A 324 -12.30 -1.07 -12.38
C PHE A 324 -11.99 -1.08 -13.88
N SER A 325 -11.54 -2.22 -14.38
CA SER A 325 -11.23 -2.37 -15.79
C SER A 325 -12.49 -2.27 -16.67
N GLY A 326 -13.63 -2.83 -16.24
CA GLY A 326 -14.91 -2.70 -16.94
C GLY A 326 -15.44 -1.25 -17.01
N CYS A 327 -15.07 -0.41 -16.05
CA CYS A 327 -15.40 1.02 -16.02
C CYS A 327 -14.30 1.91 -16.66
N ALA A 328 -13.30 1.32 -17.32
CA ALA A 328 -12.16 2.04 -17.91
C ALA A 328 -11.45 2.96 -16.90
N VAL A 329 -11.14 2.41 -15.73
CA VAL A 329 -10.42 3.08 -14.64
C VAL A 329 -9.09 2.37 -14.40
N ALA A 330 -8.02 3.15 -14.32
CA ALA A 330 -6.69 2.66 -14.02
C ALA A 330 -6.42 2.75 -12.51
N VAL A 331 -5.80 1.70 -11.96
CA VAL A 331 -5.28 1.71 -10.59
C VAL A 331 -3.81 2.07 -10.68
N SER A 332 -3.36 2.99 -9.82
CA SER A 332 -1.94 3.35 -9.70
C SER A 332 -1.31 2.81 -8.41
N ASP A 333 -2.10 2.71 -7.34
CA ASP A 333 -1.66 2.16 -6.06
C ASP A 333 -2.89 1.58 -5.34
N ALA A 334 -2.69 0.52 -4.55
CA ALA A 334 -3.70 -0.09 -3.72
C ALA A 334 -3.11 -0.48 -2.35
N LYS A 335 -3.74 -0.05 -1.26
CA LYS A 335 -3.44 -0.50 0.10
C LYS A 335 -4.56 -1.45 0.54
N ILE A 336 -4.20 -2.69 0.85
CA ILE A 336 -5.16 -3.75 1.16
C ILE A 336 -5.05 -4.09 2.64
N ALA A 337 -6.13 -3.87 3.40
CA ALA A 337 -6.11 -4.05 4.85
C ALA A 337 -7.30 -4.89 5.33
N THR A 338 -7.00 -6.10 5.80
CA THR A 338 -8.01 -7.01 6.37
C THR A 338 -7.97 -6.98 7.91
N PHE A 339 -9.11 -6.70 8.52
CA PHE A 339 -9.37 -6.73 9.95
C PHE A 339 -10.40 -7.80 10.29
N GLY A 340 -9.94 -9.00 10.60
CA GLY A 340 -10.82 -10.14 10.87
C GLY A 340 -11.56 -10.57 9.61
N THR A 341 -12.85 -10.24 9.52
CA THR A 341 -13.69 -10.53 8.33
C THR A 341 -14.02 -9.27 7.52
N ARG A 342 -13.44 -8.13 7.86
CA ARG A 342 -13.66 -6.83 7.20
C ARG A 342 -12.44 -6.48 6.36
N ALA A 343 -12.65 -6.19 5.08
CA ALA A 343 -11.66 -5.54 4.24
C ALA A 343 -11.90 -4.03 4.26
N GLU A 344 -10.82 -3.27 4.38
CA GLU A 344 -10.74 -1.82 4.27
C GLU A 344 -9.65 -1.48 3.26
N ASP A 345 -10.02 -1.46 1.99
CA ASP A 345 -9.09 -1.30 0.89
C ASP A 345 -9.13 0.14 0.38
N ILE A 346 -7.97 0.67 0.03
CA ILE A 346 -7.81 2.01 -0.52
C ILE A 346 -7.16 1.89 -1.88
N PHE A 347 -7.79 2.49 -2.88
CA PHE A 347 -7.31 2.49 -4.26
C PHE A 347 -7.08 3.92 -4.75
N TYR A 348 -5.94 4.14 -5.40
CA TYR A 348 -5.58 5.40 -6.03
C TYR A 348 -5.81 5.28 -7.54
N LEU A 349 -6.85 5.96 -8.02
CA LEU A 349 -7.47 5.75 -9.32
C LEU A 349 -7.30 6.98 -10.23
N THR A 350 -7.14 6.72 -11.51
CA THR A 350 -7.23 7.71 -12.58
C THR A 350 -8.14 7.20 -13.70
N ASP A 351 -8.59 8.10 -14.57
CA ASP A 351 -9.08 7.66 -15.87
C ASP A 351 -7.93 7.12 -16.74
N ILE A 352 -8.27 6.57 -17.91
CA ILE A 352 -7.29 6.07 -18.89
C ILE A 352 -6.36 7.16 -19.45
N SER A 353 -6.68 8.44 -19.24
CA SER A 353 -5.85 9.57 -19.66
C SER A 353 -4.95 10.09 -18.52
N GLY A 354 -4.94 9.43 -17.37
CA GLY A 354 -4.13 9.80 -16.20
C GLY A 354 -4.68 10.98 -15.39
N ASN A 355 -5.96 11.35 -15.57
CA ASN A 355 -6.59 12.43 -14.82
C ASN A 355 -7.43 11.88 -13.64
N PRO A 356 -7.78 12.71 -12.65
CA PRO A 356 -8.75 12.35 -11.62
C PRO A 356 -10.07 11.93 -12.28
N LEU A 357 -10.79 11.03 -11.61
CA LEU A 357 -12.13 10.63 -12.02
C LEU A 357 -13.03 11.87 -11.96
N SER A 358 -13.28 12.49 -13.10
CA SER A 358 -13.96 13.78 -13.21
C SER A 358 -15.42 13.63 -13.63
N THR A 359 -15.81 12.47 -14.15
CA THR A 359 -17.18 12.21 -14.58
C THR A 359 -17.97 11.50 -13.47
N GLU A 360 -19.10 12.09 -13.08
CA GLU A 360 -20.13 11.43 -12.28
C GLU A 360 -20.48 10.04 -12.84
N GLN A 361 -20.37 9.86 -14.15
CA GLN A 361 -20.63 8.60 -14.84
C GLN A 361 -19.61 7.50 -14.48
N GLN A 362 -18.31 7.79 -14.45
CA GLN A 362 -17.30 6.80 -14.04
C GLN A 362 -17.46 6.41 -12.58
N MET A 363 -17.62 7.38 -11.68
CA MET A 363 -17.86 7.10 -10.26
C MET A 363 -19.15 6.30 -10.04
N ARG A 364 -20.20 6.57 -10.83
CA ARG A 364 -21.44 5.80 -10.81
C ARG A 364 -21.24 4.37 -11.32
N CYS A 365 -20.55 4.18 -12.44
CA CYS A 365 -20.19 2.85 -12.96
C CYS A 365 -19.45 2.03 -11.89
N LEU A 366 -18.42 2.62 -11.26
CA LEU A 366 -17.68 1.98 -10.19
C LEU A 366 -18.58 1.62 -9.02
N ARG A 367 -19.40 2.55 -8.53
CA ARG A 367 -20.28 2.32 -7.38
C ARG A 367 -21.30 1.21 -7.67
N GLU A 368 -21.97 1.26 -8.81
CA GLU A 368 -22.97 0.26 -9.21
C GLU A 368 -22.32 -1.11 -9.43
N GLY A 369 -21.23 -1.17 -10.20
CA GLY A 369 -20.51 -2.40 -10.49
C GLY A 369 -19.91 -3.05 -9.25
N LEU A 370 -19.37 -2.26 -8.31
CA LEU A 370 -18.86 -2.77 -7.04
C LEU A 370 -19.99 -3.26 -6.14
N LEU A 371 -21.09 -2.52 -6.01
CA LEU A 371 -22.23 -2.97 -5.20
C LEU A 371 -22.84 -4.25 -5.77
N GLU A 372 -22.96 -4.35 -7.09
CA GLU A 372 -23.42 -5.57 -7.76
C GLU A 372 -22.44 -6.71 -7.49
N ALA A 373 -21.15 -6.56 -7.82
CA ALA A 373 -20.17 -7.61 -7.64
C ALA A 373 -20.05 -8.07 -6.17
N LEU A 374 -20.12 -7.15 -5.22
CA LEU A 374 -19.87 -7.43 -3.80
C LEU A 374 -21.11 -7.91 -3.05
N ASN A 375 -22.31 -7.45 -3.41
CA ASN A 375 -23.55 -7.83 -2.71
C ASN A 375 -24.31 -8.99 -3.38
N SER A 376 -24.03 -9.32 -4.66
CA SER A 376 -24.80 -10.33 -5.44
C SER A 376 -24.54 -11.81 -5.11
N ARG A 377 -23.87 -12.13 -4.00
CA ARG A 377 -23.61 -13.53 -3.60
C ARG A 377 -24.03 -13.82 -2.16
N HIS A 378 -25.34 -13.80 -1.93
CA HIS A 378 -25.98 -14.44 -0.78
C HIS A 378 -26.65 -15.75 -1.18
#